data_AF-A0A2V5WW53-F1
#
_entry.id   AF-A0A2V5WW53-F1
#
_cell.length_a   1.000
_cell.length_b   1.000
_cell.length_c   1.000
_cell.angle_alpha   90.00
_cell.angle_beta   90.00
_cell.angle_gamma   90.00
#
_symmetry.space_group_name_H-M   'P 1'
#
loop_
_entity.id
_entity.type
_entity.pdbx_description
1 polymer ?
#
loop_
_entity_poly.entity_id
_entity_poly.type
_entity_poly.pdbx_seq_one_letter_code
_entity_poly.pdbx_strand_id
1 'polypeptide(L)'
;MVNTTPVSDIHTHLYDPAFRDLLLWGIDDLLTYHYLVAEAFRYFDLPFEKFWSLSKTQQADLIWDALFVQHSPISEACRGVLTTLNLLGLDVRKGDLPALRRWFAKQNPEKHVTRCLELAGVDRICMTNSPFDDVERPLWEKGFRRDER
;
A
#
# COMPACT_ATOMS: atom_id res chain seq x y z
N MET A 1 -14.75 -21.67 -10.11
CA MET A 1 -15.27 -21.59 -8.73
C MET A 1 -14.33 -20.79 -7.85
N VAL A 2 -13.02 -21.12 -7.76
CA VAL A 2 -12.06 -20.34 -6.92
C VAL A 2 -12.03 -18.84 -7.25
N ASN A 3 -11.76 -18.44 -8.51
CA ASN A 3 -11.63 -17.02 -8.88
C ASN A 3 -12.93 -16.18 -8.79
N THR A 4 -14.07 -16.82 -8.53
CA THR A 4 -15.38 -16.16 -8.47
C THR A 4 -16.00 -16.23 -7.08
N THR A 5 -15.35 -16.92 -6.14
CA THR A 5 -15.79 -16.99 -4.75
C THR A 5 -15.40 -15.68 -4.05
N PRO A 6 -16.37 -14.93 -3.49
CA PRO A 6 -16.04 -13.74 -2.71
C PRO A 6 -15.12 -14.08 -1.53
N VAL A 7 -14.12 -13.24 -1.32
CA VAL A 7 -13.14 -13.38 -0.25
C VAL A 7 -13.56 -12.54 0.93
N SER A 8 -13.70 -13.16 2.09
CA SER A 8 -13.67 -12.46 3.37
C SER A 8 -12.24 -12.50 3.89
N ASP A 9 -11.55 -11.37 3.88
CA ASP A 9 -10.19 -11.26 4.40
C ASP A 9 -10.25 -11.06 5.92
N ILE A 10 -10.09 -12.18 6.62
CA ILE A 10 -10.33 -12.27 8.07
C ILE A 10 -9.23 -11.63 8.92
N HIS A 11 -8.12 -11.19 8.33
CA HIS A 11 -7.07 -10.50 9.07
C HIS A 11 -6.25 -9.57 8.18
N THR A 12 -6.44 -8.26 8.39
CA THR A 12 -5.67 -7.22 7.71
C THR A 12 -5.16 -6.18 8.70
N HIS A 13 -4.24 -5.35 8.22
CA HIS A 13 -3.87 -4.07 8.85
C HIS A 13 -4.42 -2.89 8.04
N LEU A 14 -5.53 -3.09 7.34
CA LEU A 14 -6.26 -2.03 6.65
C LEU A 14 -7.27 -1.39 7.61
N TYR A 15 -7.69 -0.17 7.27
CA TYR A 15 -8.68 0.58 8.02
C TYR A 15 -9.82 1.08 7.13
N ASP A 16 -10.98 1.32 7.73
CA ASP A 16 -12.09 2.04 7.10
C ASP A 16 -11.60 3.42 6.59
N PRO A 17 -12.02 3.90 5.40
CA PRO A 17 -11.65 5.24 4.92
C PRO A 17 -11.91 6.38 5.91
N ALA A 18 -12.87 6.22 6.83
CA ALA A 18 -13.12 7.15 7.93
C ALA A 18 -11.92 7.35 8.88
N PHE A 19 -10.96 6.42 8.89
CA PHE A 19 -9.74 6.44 9.71
C PHE A 19 -8.59 7.21 9.06
N ARG A 20 -8.80 7.75 7.84
CA ARG A 20 -7.91 8.71 7.18
C ARG A 20 -6.48 8.18 7.07
N ASP A 21 -5.54 8.79 7.77
CA ASP A 21 -4.10 8.53 7.65
C ASP A 21 -3.68 7.13 8.12
N LEU A 22 -4.55 6.43 8.86
CA LEU A 22 -4.33 5.01 9.23
C LEU A 22 -4.59 4.07 8.05
N LEU A 23 -5.46 4.45 7.10
CA LEU A 23 -5.62 3.73 5.84
C LEU A 23 -4.47 4.12 4.91
N LEU A 24 -3.42 3.30 4.89
CA LEU A 24 -2.29 3.47 3.97
C LEU A 24 -2.67 3.01 2.56
N TRP A 25 -2.37 3.83 1.55
CA TRP A 25 -2.67 3.51 0.15
C TRP A 25 -1.85 4.37 -0.82
N GLY A 26 -1.69 3.86 -2.05
CA GLY A 26 -0.95 4.54 -3.10
C GLY A 26 0.46 4.02 -3.29
N ILE A 27 1.12 4.49 -4.34
CA ILE A 27 2.40 3.90 -4.78
C ILE A 27 3.53 4.05 -3.75
N ASP A 28 3.62 5.19 -3.06
CA ASP A 28 4.68 5.39 -2.07
C ASP A 28 4.47 4.46 -0.86
N ASP A 29 3.23 4.27 -0.38
CA ASP A 29 2.93 3.32 0.70
C ASP A 29 3.21 1.86 0.28
N LEU A 30 2.86 1.48 -0.95
CA LEU A 30 3.19 0.17 -1.51
C LEU A 30 4.70 -0.07 -1.52
N LEU A 31 5.48 0.92 -1.96
CA LEU A 31 6.94 0.80 -2.06
C LEU A 31 7.63 0.84 -0.71
N THR A 32 7.11 1.60 0.26
CA THR A 32 7.66 1.65 1.62
C THR A 32 7.12 0.55 2.54
N TYR A 33 6.44 -0.46 2.00
CA TYR A 33 6.05 -1.63 2.76
C TYR A 33 7.30 -2.32 3.34
N HIS A 34 7.23 -2.75 4.60
CA HIS A 34 8.41 -3.17 5.37
C HIS A 34 9.16 -4.37 4.76
N TYR A 35 8.52 -5.20 3.93
CA TYR A 35 9.19 -6.26 3.17
C TYR A 35 10.16 -5.67 2.14
N LEU A 36 9.72 -4.65 1.38
CA LEU A 36 10.56 -3.98 0.39
C LEU A 36 11.64 -3.13 1.04
N VAL A 37 11.36 -2.52 2.21
CA VAL A 37 12.39 -1.86 3.02
C VAL A 37 13.49 -2.86 3.38
N ALA A 38 13.12 -4.03 3.91
CA ALA A 38 14.08 -5.07 4.28
C ALA A 38 14.89 -5.60 3.08
N GLU A 39 14.24 -5.80 1.92
CA GLU A 39 14.91 -6.21 0.68
C GLU A 39 15.88 -5.13 0.17
N ALA A 40 15.45 -3.87 0.15
CA ALA A 40 16.26 -2.77 -0.35
C ALA A 40 17.52 -2.52 0.51
N PHE A 41 17.43 -2.69 1.84
CA PHE A 41 18.60 -2.63 2.73
C PHE A 41 19.66 -3.69 2.45
N ARG A 42 19.35 -4.75 1.67
CA ARG A 42 20.38 -5.69 1.19
C ARG A 42 21.24 -5.13 0.06
N TYR A 43 20.76 -4.08 -0.61
CA TYR A 43 21.44 -3.42 -1.72
C TYR A 43 21.97 -2.03 -1.37
N PHE A 44 21.39 -1.38 -0.35
CA PHE A 44 21.80 -0.05 0.06
C PHE A 44 23.18 -0.03 0.72
N ASP A 45 24.02 0.91 0.29
CA ASP A 45 25.16 1.42 1.04
C ASP A 45 24.75 2.72 1.80
N LEU A 46 23.58 2.65 2.45
CA LEU A 46 22.94 3.77 3.15
C LEU A 46 22.72 3.38 4.62
N PRO A 47 23.18 4.17 5.60
CA PRO A 47 22.89 3.92 7.00
C PRO A 47 21.40 3.89 7.30
N PHE A 48 20.98 3.02 8.22
CA PHE A 48 19.59 2.83 8.60
C PHE A 48 18.92 4.13 9.06
N GLU A 49 19.59 4.88 9.93
CA GLU A 49 19.13 6.16 10.46
C GLU A 49 18.97 7.19 9.35
N LYS A 50 19.84 7.13 8.34
CA LYS A 50 19.77 8.04 7.20
C LYS A 50 18.51 7.79 6.40
N PHE A 51 18.17 6.53 6.12
CA PHE A 51 16.91 6.17 5.43
C PHE A 51 15.68 6.67 6.18
N TRP A 52 15.62 6.48 7.51
CA TRP A 52 14.48 6.92 8.32
C TRP A 52 14.40 8.44 8.52
N SER A 53 15.48 9.17 8.24
CA SER A 53 15.46 10.65 8.18
C SER A 53 14.87 11.22 6.88
N LEU A 54 14.69 10.38 5.86
CA LEU A 54 14.13 10.79 4.57
C LEU A 54 12.61 10.89 4.63
N SER A 55 12.04 11.72 3.75
CA SER A 55 10.60 11.69 3.51
C SER A 55 10.17 10.37 2.86
N LYS A 56 8.89 9.98 3.02
CA LYS A 56 8.32 8.75 2.41
C LYS A 56 8.55 8.69 0.89
N THR A 57 8.40 9.81 0.20
CA THR A 57 8.66 9.90 -1.25
C THR A 57 10.12 9.60 -1.59
N GLN A 58 11.07 10.13 -0.82
CA GLN A 58 12.50 9.83 -1.00
C GLN A 58 12.83 8.36 -0.67
N GLN A 59 12.19 7.78 0.34
CA GLN A 59 12.32 6.35 0.65
C GLN A 59 11.81 5.49 -0.51
N ALA A 60 10.62 5.80 -1.04
CA ALA A 60 10.05 5.13 -2.19
C ALA A 60 10.91 5.26 -3.45
N ASP A 61 11.54 6.43 -3.68
CA ASP A 61 12.48 6.63 -4.79
C ASP A 61 13.68 5.68 -4.70
N LEU A 62 14.30 5.57 -3.51
CA LEU A 62 15.44 4.69 -3.29
C LEU A 62 15.07 3.21 -3.46
N ILE A 63 13.92 2.80 -2.92
CA ILE A 63 13.43 1.42 -3.06
C ILE A 63 13.12 1.10 -4.52
N TRP A 64 12.45 2.01 -5.23
CA TRP A 64 12.16 1.84 -6.65
C TRP A 64 13.43 1.68 -7.49
N ASP A 65 14.41 2.57 -7.29
CA ASP A 65 15.68 2.50 -8.01
C ASP A 65 16.37 1.17 -7.73
N ALA A 66 16.57 0.82 -6.46
CA ALA A 66 17.29 -0.40 -6.09
C ALA A 66 16.60 -1.68 -6.56
N LEU A 67 15.29 -1.82 -6.35
CA LEU A 67 14.59 -3.11 -6.53
C LEU A 67 13.92 -3.28 -7.90
N PHE A 68 13.60 -2.19 -8.60
CA PHE A 68 12.84 -2.24 -9.86
C PHE A 68 13.63 -1.71 -11.07
N VAL A 69 14.60 -0.80 -10.85
CA VAL A 69 15.40 -0.21 -11.94
C VAL A 69 16.74 -0.93 -12.09
N GLN A 70 17.56 -0.95 -11.03
CA GLN A 70 18.89 -1.53 -11.01
C GLN A 70 18.86 -3.05 -11.02
N HIS A 71 17.84 -3.64 -10.39
CA HIS A 71 17.62 -5.07 -10.35
C HIS A 71 16.26 -5.43 -10.96
N SER A 72 16.14 -6.67 -11.44
CA SER A 72 14.85 -7.16 -11.91
C SER A 72 13.95 -7.46 -10.70
N PRO A 73 12.68 -6.97 -10.68
CA PRO A 73 11.78 -7.10 -9.53
C PRO A 73 11.16 -8.50 -9.43
N ILE A 74 11.99 -9.51 -9.12
CA ILE A 74 11.60 -10.93 -9.13
C ILE A 74 11.15 -11.45 -7.76
N SER A 75 11.39 -10.72 -6.67
CA SER A 75 10.88 -11.10 -5.35
C SER A 75 9.36 -11.02 -5.31
N GLU A 76 8.73 -11.78 -4.42
CA GLU A 76 7.26 -11.78 -4.33
C GLU A 76 6.72 -10.42 -3.90
N ALA A 77 7.40 -9.70 -3.00
CA ALA A 77 7.01 -8.35 -2.60
C ALA A 77 7.07 -7.38 -3.79
N CYS A 78 8.14 -7.42 -4.60
CA CYS A 78 8.25 -6.57 -5.78
C CYS A 78 7.20 -6.93 -6.86
N ARG A 79 7.02 -8.23 -7.11
CA ARG A 79 6.00 -8.73 -8.04
C ARG A 79 4.58 -8.34 -7.59
N GLY A 80 4.32 -8.33 -6.30
CA GLY A 80 3.05 -7.87 -5.72
C GLY A 80 2.73 -6.43 -6.13
N VAL A 81 3.70 -5.51 -6.04
CA VAL A 81 3.52 -4.12 -6.49
C VAL A 81 3.16 -4.07 -7.99
N LEU A 82 3.90 -4.79 -8.84
CA LEU A 82 3.62 -4.80 -10.28
C LEU A 82 2.26 -5.43 -10.62
N THR A 83 1.86 -6.46 -9.89
CA THR A 83 0.55 -7.11 -10.05
C THR A 83 -0.57 -6.14 -9.70
N THR A 84 -0.44 -5.43 -8.57
CA THR A 84 -1.40 -4.38 -8.17
C THR A 84 -1.52 -3.30 -9.25
N LEU A 85 -0.39 -2.80 -9.76
CA LEU A 85 -0.40 -1.78 -10.82
C LEU A 85 -1.04 -2.29 -12.12
N ASN A 86 -0.75 -3.52 -12.52
CA ASN A 86 -1.34 -4.16 -13.69
C ASN A 86 -2.87 -4.30 -13.56
N LEU A 87 -3.36 -4.78 -12.41
CA LEU A 87 -4.81 -4.91 -12.15
C LEU A 87 -5.53 -3.55 -12.13
N LEU A 88 -4.84 -2.49 -11.74
CA LEU A 88 -5.32 -1.11 -11.85
C LEU A 88 -5.29 -0.55 -13.29
N GLY A 89 -4.81 -1.34 -14.26
CA GLY A 89 -4.75 -0.97 -15.68
C GLY A 89 -3.52 -0.12 -16.05
N LEU A 90 -2.47 -0.16 -15.23
CA LEU A 90 -1.24 0.63 -15.44
C LEU A 90 -0.16 -0.24 -16.07
N ASP A 91 0.31 0.14 -17.27
CA ASP A 91 1.49 -0.45 -17.93
C ASP A 91 2.75 0.22 -17.37
N VAL A 92 3.51 -0.53 -16.57
CA VAL A 92 4.60 0.03 -15.76
C VAL A 92 5.95 -0.16 -16.44
N ARG A 93 6.67 0.93 -16.64
CA ARG A 93 8.05 0.96 -17.12
C ARG A 93 8.98 1.53 -16.04
N LYS A 94 10.27 1.25 -16.15
CA LYS A 94 11.29 1.65 -15.17
C LYS A 94 11.25 3.15 -14.80
N GLY A 95 10.89 4.03 -15.73
CA GLY A 95 10.85 5.48 -15.53
C GLY A 95 9.50 6.06 -15.07
N ASP A 96 8.49 5.23 -14.78
CA ASP A 96 7.11 5.71 -14.65
C ASP A 96 6.72 6.15 -13.23
N LEU A 97 7.57 6.02 -12.21
CA LEU A 97 7.21 6.35 -10.82
C LEU A 97 6.58 7.76 -10.66
N PRO A 98 7.10 8.84 -11.29
CA PRO A 98 6.42 10.14 -11.27
C PRO A 98 5.03 10.14 -11.91
N ALA A 99 4.82 9.35 -12.97
CA ALA A 99 3.52 9.20 -13.64
C ALA A 99 2.54 8.42 -12.77
N LEU A 100 3.00 7.34 -12.11
CA LEU A 100 2.21 6.56 -11.16
C LEU A 100 1.74 7.45 -9.99
N ARG A 101 2.62 8.26 -9.40
CA ARG A 101 2.24 9.22 -8.35
C ARG A 101 1.16 10.19 -8.81
N ARG A 102 1.30 10.76 -10.01
CA ARG A 102 0.27 11.64 -10.60
C ARG A 102 -1.06 10.92 -10.83
N TRP A 103 -1.03 9.63 -11.15
CA TRP A 103 -2.24 8.83 -11.29
C TRP A 103 -2.91 8.59 -9.93
N PHE A 104 -2.16 8.14 -8.92
CA PHE A 104 -2.70 7.93 -7.56
C PHE A 104 -3.25 9.22 -6.94
N ALA A 105 -2.59 10.36 -7.13
CA ALA A 105 -3.04 11.65 -6.63
C ALA A 105 -4.38 12.14 -7.21
N LYS A 106 -4.83 11.57 -8.34
CA LYS A 106 -6.13 11.89 -8.95
C LYS A 106 -7.26 11.01 -8.43
N GLN A 107 -6.96 9.98 -7.64
CA GLN A 107 -7.96 9.05 -7.14
C GLN A 107 -8.67 9.65 -5.92
N ASN A 108 -9.95 9.33 -5.78
CA ASN A 108 -10.67 9.52 -4.52
C ASN A 108 -10.45 8.26 -3.65
N PRO A 109 -10.01 8.39 -2.38
CA PRO A 109 -9.67 7.24 -1.54
C PRO A 109 -10.79 6.21 -1.41
N GLU A 110 -12.03 6.65 -1.15
CA GLU A 110 -13.17 5.76 -0.93
C GLU A 110 -13.53 4.97 -2.20
N LYS A 111 -13.51 5.63 -3.35
CA LYS A 111 -13.68 4.98 -4.66
C LYS A 111 -12.51 4.06 -5.00
N HIS A 112 -11.29 4.44 -4.61
CA HIS A 112 -10.10 3.64 -4.85
C HIS A 112 -10.14 2.34 -4.04
N VAL A 113 -10.47 2.41 -2.74
CA VAL A 113 -10.69 1.22 -1.90
C VAL A 113 -11.74 0.32 -2.54
N THR A 114 -12.91 0.87 -2.91
CA THR A 114 -13.97 0.12 -3.59
C THR A 114 -13.45 -0.62 -4.82
N ARG A 115 -12.67 0.08 -5.66
CA ARG A 115 -12.08 -0.51 -6.86
C ARG A 115 -11.09 -1.62 -6.53
N CYS A 116 -10.26 -1.46 -5.50
CA CYS A 116 -9.33 -2.49 -5.05
C CYS A 116 -10.07 -3.75 -4.56
N LEU A 117 -11.13 -3.59 -3.77
CA LEU A 117 -11.96 -4.71 -3.30
C LEU A 117 -12.62 -5.46 -4.46
N GLU A 118 -13.20 -4.73 -5.41
CA GLU A 118 -13.81 -5.31 -6.62
C GLU A 118 -12.80 -6.10 -7.45
N LEU A 119 -11.61 -5.54 -7.69
CA LEU A 119 -10.54 -6.20 -8.46
C LEU A 119 -10.00 -7.44 -7.75
N ALA A 120 -9.92 -7.39 -6.42
CA ALA A 120 -9.46 -8.50 -5.59
C ALA A 120 -10.56 -9.56 -5.31
N GLY A 121 -11.82 -9.27 -5.62
CA GLY A 121 -12.96 -10.12 -5.28
C GLY A 121 -13.23 -10.20 -3.77
N VAL A 122 -12.85 -9.18 -3.01
CA VAL A 122 -13.01 -9.10 -1.55
C VAL A 122 -14.37 -8.49 -1.21
N ASP A 123 -15.18 -9.19 -0.43
CA ASP A 123 -16.48 -8.70 0.03
C ASP A 123 -16.46 -8.13 1.45
N ARG A 124 -15.52 -8.60 2.28
CA ARG A 124 -15.40 -8.24 3.68
C ARG A 124 -13.96 -8.13 4.11
N ILE A 125 -13.66 -7.12 4.93
CA ILE A 125 -12.36 -6.96 5.57
C ILE A 125 -12.51 -6.95 7.10
N CYS A 126 -11.69 -7.74 7.77
CA CYS A 126 -11.46 -7.59 9.20
C CYS A 126 -10.20 -6.76 9.44
N MET A 127 -10.38 -5.61 10.09
CA MET A 127 -9.29 -4.74 10.53
C MET A 127 -8.59 -5.33 11.77
N THR A 128 -7.35 -4.94 12.02
CA THR A 128 -6.67 -5.14 13.30
C THR A 128 -6.75 -3.85 14.09
N ASN A 129 -7.62 -3.82 15.10
CA ASN A 129 -7.90 -2.61 15.89
C ASN A 129 -7.20 -2.65 17.25
N SER A 130 -6.42 -1.61 17.55
CA SER A 130 -5.66 -1.45 18.78
C SER A 130 -6.28 -0.37 19.67
N PRO A 131 -6.89 -0.72 20.82
CA PRO A 131 -7.36 0.28 21.78
C PRO A 131 -6.21 1.02 22.49
N PHE A 132 -4.96 0.58 22.28
CA PHE A 132 -3.75 1.16 22.85
C PHE A 132 -3.02 2.11 21.88
N ASP A 133 -3.49 2.21 20.63
CA ASP A 133 -2.94 3.17 19.66
C ASP A 133 -3.58 4.55 19.89
N ASP A 134 -2.74 5.55 20.19
CA ASP A 134 -3.18 6.90 20.52
C ASP A 134 -3.75 7.68 19.31
N VAL A 135 -3.48 7.23 18.08
CA VAL A 135 -4.07 7.75 16.85
C VAL A 135 -5.41 7.08 16.56
N GLU A 136 -5.50 5.77 16.77
CA GLU A 136 -6.72 4.99 16.49
C GLU A 136 -7.82 5.22 17.54
N ARG A 137 -7.48 5.13 18.84
CA ARG A 137 -8.46 5.17 19.94
C ARG A 137 -9.42 6.37 19.88
N PRO A 138 -8.96 7.63 19.64
CA PRO A 138 -9.86 8.78 19.59
C PRO A 138 -10.92 8.72 18.48
N LEU A 139 -10.65 8.01 17.38
CA LEU A 139 -11.61 7.84 16.28
C LEU A 139 -12.78 6.93 16.68
N TRP A 140 -12.48 5.88 17.45
CA TRP A 140 -13.49 5.01 18.04
C TRP A 140 -14.35 5.74 19.06
N GLU A 141 -13.75 6.51 19.96
CA GLU A 141 -14.47 7.28 20.99
C GLU A 141 -15.39 8.34 20.39
N LYS A 142 -14.95 9.00 19.32
CA LYS A 142 -15.75 9.99 18.59
C LYS A 142 -16.93 9.35 17.84
N GLY A 143 -16.76 8.11 17.38
CA GLY A 143 -17.69 7.44 16.49
C GLY A 143 -17.59 7.94 15.05
N PHE A 144 -17.94 7.06 14.11
CA PHE A 144 -17.94 7.32 12.68
C PHE A 144 -19.01 6.50 11.98
N ARG A 145 -19.36 6.90 10.76
CA ARG A 145 -20.19 6.08 9.89
C ARG A 145 -19.31 5.00 9.27
N ARG A 146 -19.57 3.74 9.62
CA ARG A 146 -18.86 2.57 9.09
C ARG A 146 -19.19 2.35 7.62
N ASP A 147 -18.20 1.91 6.86
CA ASP A 147 -18.39 1.18 5.61
C ASP A 147 -19.05 -0.18 5.93
N GLU A 148 -19.91 -0.67 5.03
CA GLU A 148 -20.62 -1.94 5.22
C GLU A 148 -19.78 -3.16 4.82
N ARG A 149 -18.62 -2.93 4.20
CA ARG A 149 -17.68 -3.92 3.69
C ARG A 149 -16.50 -4.10 4.63
#